data_AF-A0A535ZZE6-F1
#
_entry.id   AF-A0A535ZZE6-F1
#
_cell.length_a   1.000
_cell.length_b   1.000
_cell.length_c   1.000
_cell.angle_alpha   90.00
_cell.angle_beta   90.00
_cell.angle_gamma   90.00
#
_symmetry.space_group_name_H-M   'P 1'
#
loop_
_entity.id
_entity.type
_entity.pdbx_description
1 polymer ?
#
loop_
_entity_poly.entity_id
_entity_poly.type
_entity_poly.pdbx_seq_one_letter_code
_entity_poly.pdbx_strand_id
1 'polypeptide(L)'
;MRPVRIVLLTAALMVMSSAAAAATITQTVHFTQNPQPDIIPISCSPAGNAISINSTGNGVEHFTLNNAGDFWVTGTFEGSGTVTTGMATGPTSFTPTGPVYSGHTVEWFGVEENNQN
;
A
#
# COMPACT_ATOMS: atom_id res chain seq x y z
N MET A 1 5.49 1.06 -28.51
CA MET A 1 4.51 1.03 -27.41
C MET A 1 4.47 -0.39 -26.85
N ARG A 2 5.18 -0.65 -25.75
CA ARG A 2 5.16 -1.97 -25.10
C ARG A 2 3.97 -2.00 -24.12
N PRO A 3 3.06 -2.98 -24.20
CA PRO A 3 1.99 -3.09 -23.21
C PRO A 3 2.61 -3.52 -21.88
N VAL A 4 2.58 -2.64 -20.88
CA VAL A 4 2.89 -3.01 -19.50
C VAL A 4 1.71 -3.84 -19.00
N ARG A 5 1.94 -5.15 -18.85
CA ARG A 5 0.98 -6.05 -18.22
C ARG A 5 0.96 -5.72 -16.73
N ILE A 6 -0.02 -4.93 -16.32
CA ILE A 6 -0.38 -4.78 -14.91
C ILE A 6 -0.83 -6.17 -14.47
N VAL A 7 0.01 -6.83 -13.66
CA VAL A 7 -0.35 -8.06 -13.00
C VAL A 7 -1.48 -7.71 -12.04
N LEU A 8 -2.72 -8.01 -12.45
CA LEU A 8 -3.85 -8.11 -11.52
C LEU A 8 -3.47 -9.22 -10.55
N LEU A 9 -2.94 -8.87 -9.38
CA LEU A 9 -2.83 -9.83 -8.31
C LEU A 9 -4.17 -9.84 -7.58
N THR A 10 -4.88 -10.93 -7.83
CA THR A 10 -6.06 -11.43 -7.16
C THR A 10 -6.07 -11.01 -5.70
N ALA A 11 -7.08 -10.23 -5.31
CA ALA A 11 -7.42 -10.09 -3.90
C ALA A 11 -7.49 -11.51 -3.33
N ALA A 12 -6.56 -11.82 -2.41
CA ALA A 12 -6.63 -13.05 -1.66
C ALA A 12 -8.00 -13.01 -0.96
N LEU A 13 -8.95 -13.78 -1.49
CA LEU A 13 -10.25 -13.98 -0.88
C LEU A 13 -9.97 -14.74 0.42
N MET A 14 -9.67 -14.00 1.48
CA MET A 14 -9.60 -14.53 2.82
C MET A 14 -11.02 -14.99 3.16
N VAL A 15 -11.26 -16.29 2.98
CA VAL A 15 -12.43 -16.96 3.53
C VAL A 15 -12.28 -16.90 5.04
N MET A 16 -12.77 -15.80 5.62
CA MET A 16 -12.98 -15.68 7.05
C MET A 16 -14.12 -16.64 7.38
N SER A 17 -13.77 -17.87 7.74
CA SER A 17 -14.72 -18.85 8.24
C SER A 17 -15.39 -18.29 9.49
N SER A 18 -16.65 -17.88 9.36
CA SER A 18 -17.47 -17.38 10.47
C SER A 18 -17.82 -18.53 11.41
N ALA A 19 -17.12 -18.66 12.53
CA ALA A 19 -17.53 -19.53 13.63
C ALA A 19 -17.18 -18.90 14.99
N ALA A 20 -18.24 -18.42 15.65
CA ALA A 20 -18.47 -18.23 17.08
C ALA A 20 -17.43 -17.44 17.93
N ALA A 21 -17.91 -16.33 18.51
CA ALA A 21 -17.20 -15.34 19.35
C ALA A 21 -15.96 -14.77 18.66
N ALA A 22 -16.08 -13.60 18.03
CA ALA A 22 -14.99 -13.01 17.26
C ALA A 22 -13.83 -12.64 18.21
N ALA A 23 -12.87 -13.55 18.35
CA ALA A 23 -11.62 -13.27 19.03
C ALA A 23 -10.90 -12.17 18.24
N THR A 24 -10.20 -11.28 18.94
CA THR A 24 -9.29 -10.34 18.28
C THR A 24 -8.32 -11.12 17.40
N ILE A 25 -8.28 -10.81 16.11
CA ILE A 25 -7.37 -11.44 15.15
C ILE A 25 -6.19 -10.50 14.96
N THR A 26 -4.99 -10.97 15.24
CA THR A 26 -3.73 -10.27 14.95
C THR A 26 -2.95 -11.03 13.88
N GLN A 27 -2.43 -10.34 12.87
CA GLN A 27 -1.59 -10.94 11.84
C GLN A 27 -0.36 -10.06 11.58
N THR A 28 0.81 -10.69 11.44
CA THR A 28 2.01 -10.03 10.93
C THR A 28 2.35 -10.57 9.55
N VAL A 29 2.56 -9.68 8.59
CA VAL A 29 2.97 -10.03 7.22
C VAL A 29 4.35 -9.45 6.96
N HIS A 30 5.26 -10.29 6.44
CA HIS A 30 6.55 -9.87 5.94
C HIS A 30 6.53 -9.88 4.41
N PHE A 31 7.10 -8.84 3.79
CA PHE A 31 7.14 -8.69 2.35
C PHE A 31 8.47 -8.10 1.89
N THR A 32 8.83 -8.33 0.62
CA THR A 32 10.11 -7.92 0.04
C THR A 32 10.00 -6.94 -1.12
N GLN A 33 8.77 -6.67 -1.54
CA GLN A 33 8.44 -5.67 -2.55
C GLN A 33 7.49 -4.69 -1.87
N ASN A 34 7.70 -3.39 -2.06
CA ASN A 34 6.73 -2.42 -1.56
C ASN A 34 5.35 -2.79 -2.17
N PRO A 35 4.38 -3.24 -1.36
CA PRO A 35 3.14 -3.82 -1.86
C PRO A 35 2.25 -2.75 -2.49
N GLN A 36 2.57 -1.47 -2.27
CA GLN A 36 1.83 -0.36 -2.83
C GLN A 36 2.68 0.35 -3.89
N PRO A 37 2.23 0.39 -5.16
CA PRO A 37 2.50 1.57 -5.96
C PRO A 37 1.76 2.70 -5.25
N ASP A 38 2.39 3.32 -4.26
CA ASP A 38 1.80 4.44 -3.54
C ASP A 38 1.63 5.58 -4.55
N ILE A 39 0.39 5.73 -5.04
CA ILE A 39 -0.02 6.79 -5.95
C ILE A 39 -0.54 7.92 -5.08
N ILE A 40 0.37 8.73 -4.55
CA ILE A 40 0.01 9.87 -3.72
C ILE A 40 -0.67 10.93 -4.59
N PRO A 41 -1.98 11.22 -4.40
CA PRO A 41 -2.68 12.21 -5.20
C PRO A 41 -2.17 13.63 -4.93
N ILE A 42 -2.40 14.52 -5.91
CA ILE A 42 -1.93 15.91 -6.00
C ILE A 42 -2.11 16.76 -4.72
N SER A 43 -3.09 16.46 -3.85
CA SER A 43 -3.29 17.21 -2.60
C SER A 43 -2.25 16.94 -1.51
N CYS A 44 -1.49 15.85 -1.60
CA CYS A 44 -0.58 15.39 -0.54
C CYS A 44 0.91 15.50 -0.91
N SER A 45 1.26 15.97 -2.12
CA SER A 45 2.64 16.07 -2.61
C SER A 45 3.10 17.53 -2.75
N PRO A 46 4.23 17.94 -2.13
CA PRO A 46 4.79 19.28 -2.28
C PRO A 46 5.27 19.61 -3.71
N ALA A 47 5.39 18.60 -4.58
CA ALA A 47 6.06 18.71 -5.88
C ALA A 47 5.11 18.87 -7.09
N GLY A 48 3.81 19.07 -6.88
CA GLY A 48 2.84 19.36 -7.94
C GLY A 48 2.50 18.20 -8.90
N ASN A 49 3.12 17.03 -8.72
CA ASN A 49 2.87 15.81 -9.50
C ASN A 49 2.52 14.64 -8.57
N ALA A 50 1.71 13.70 -9.06
CA ALA A 50 1.53 12.41 -8.40
C ALA A 50 2.85 11.62 -8.49
N ILE A 51 3.13 10.79 -7.49
CA ILE A 51 4.30 9.92 -7.46
C ILE A 51 3.86 8.46 -7.50
N SER A 52 4.67 7.59 -8.08
CA SER A 52 4.53 6.14 -8.00
C SER A 52 5.85 5.56 -7.53
N ILE A 53 5.82 4.76 -6.47
CA ILE A 53 6.99 4.15 -5.85
C ILE A 53 7.06 2.68 -6.29
N ASN A 54 8.23 2.27 -6.80
CA ASN A 54 8.53 0.87 -7.09
C ASN A 54 9.86 0.51 -6.43
N SER A 55 9.80 -0.20 -5.31
CA SER A 55 10.96 -0.51 -4.46
C SER A 55 10.96 -1.97 -4.02
N THR A 56 12.18 -2.51 -3.86
CA THR A 56 12.43 -3.82 -3.24
C THR A 56 13.22 -3.62 -1.96
N GLY A 57 12.92 -4.40 -0.93
CA GLY A 57 13.47 -4.18 0.40
C GLY A 57 12.92 -5.17 1.40
N ASN A 58 12.78 -4.74 2.65
CA ASN A 58 12.14 -5.50 3.71
C ASN A 58 11.03 -4.66 4.30
N GLY A 59 9.85 -5.25 4.40
CA GLY A 59 8.73 -4.65 5.09
C GLY A 59 8.03 -5.59 6.05
N VAL A 60 7.33 -4.98 7.00
CA VAL A 60 6.50 -5.66 7.97
C VAL A 60 5.22 -4.87 8.17
N GLU A 61 4.09 -5.56 8.18
CA GLU A 61 2.78 -5.01 8.50
C GLU A 61 2.15 -5.79 9.65
N HIS A 62 1.57 -5.08 10.60
CA HIS A 62 0.81 -5.63 11.71
C HIS A 62 -0.64 -5.24 11.53
N PHE A 63 -1.50 -6.23 11.34
CA PHE A 63 -2.94 -6.09 11.24
C PHE A 63 -3.56 -6.51 12.55
N THR A 64 -4.59 -5.80 12.97
CA THR A 64 -5.49 -6.32 13.98
C THR A 64 -6.93 -5.92 13.71
N LEU A 65 -7.84 -6.85 13.97
CA LEU A 65 -9.27 -6.66 13.95
C LEU A 65 -9.82 -7.09 15.31
N ASN A 66 -10.49 -6.19 16.02
CA ASN A 66 -11.14 -6.52 17.29
C ASN A 66 -12.57 -7.05 17.09
N ASN A 67 -13.22 -7.46 18.20
CA ASN A 67 -14.58 -7.98 18.18
C ASN A 67 -15.66 -6.91 17.85
N ALA A 68 -15.35 -5.62 18.00
CA ALA A 68 -16.24 -4.54 17.57
C ALA A 68 -16.15 -4.29 16.05
N GLY A 69 -15.22 -4.94 15.35
CA GLY A 69 -14.94 -4.72 13.94
C GLY A 69 -13.96 -3.58 13.69
N ASP A 70 -13.37 -3.00 14.74
CA ASP A 70 -12.36 -1.95 14.57
C ASP A 70 -11.07 -2.56 14.04
N PHE A 71 -10.48 -1.85 13.09
CA PHE A 71 -9.35 -2.31 12.33
C PHE A 71 -8.19 -1.32 12.48
N TRP A 72 -7.00 -1.85 12.77
CA TRP A 72 -5.78 -1.06 12.73
C TRP A 72 -4.69 -1.80 11.99
N VAL A 73 -3.94 -1.04 11.20
CA VAL A 73 -2.72 -1.52 10.54
C VAL A 73 -1.62 -0.53 10.79
N THR A 74 -0.45 -1.06 11.12
CA THR A 74 0.79 -0.30 11.12
C THR A 74 1.84 -1.07 10.34
N GLY A 75 2.59 -0.38 9.50
CA GLY A 75 3.62 -1.01 8.69
C GLY A 75 4.84 -0.15 8.51
N THR A 76 5.97 -0.82 8.27
CA THR A 76 7.21 -0.18 7.86
C THR A 76 7.77 -0.90 6.65
N PHE A 77 8.41 -0.14 5.77
CA PHE A 77 9.20 -0.68 4.68
C PHE A 77 10.48 0.12 4.55
N GLU A 78 11.59 -0.60 4.34
CA GLU A 78 12.87 0.00 3.99
C GLU A 78 13.48 -0.76 2.83
N GLY A 79 13.93 -0.03 1.81
CA GLY A 79 14.49 -0.64 0.62
C GLY A 79 15.13 0.34 -0.33
N SER A 80 15.28 -0.09 -1.56
CA SER A 80 15.76 0.74 -2.66
C SER A 80 14.87 0.56 -3.86
N GLY A 81 14.70 1.64 -4.62
CA GLY A 81 13.81 1.62 -5.76
C GLY A 81 13.81 2.89 -6.55
N THR A 82 12.70 3.10 -7.23
CA THR A 82 12.46 4.26 -8.07
C THR A 82 11.19 4.97 -7.68
N VAL A 83 11.21 6.29 -7.79
CA VAL A 83 10.03 7.16 -7.69
C VAL A 83 9.80 7.76 -9.07
N THR A 84 8.64 7.48 -9.65
CA THR A 84 8.23 8.05 -10.93
C THR A 84 7.22 9.16 -10.70
N THR A 85 7.41 10.32 -11.31
CA THR A 85 6.44 11.42 -11.25
C THR A 85 5.49 11.38 -12.45
N GLY A 86 4.23 11.75 -12.23
CA GLY A 86 3.21 11.66 -13.26
C GLY A 86 1.86 12.20 -12.83
N MET A 87 0.83 11.78 -13.55
CA MET A 87 -0.56 12.13 -13.31
C MET A 87 -1.34 10.93 -12.80
N ALA A 88 -2.00 11.08 -11.65
CA ALA A 88 -3.01 10.13 -11.18
C ALA A 88 -4.34 10.41 -11.91
N THR A 89 -4.86 9.40 -12.61
CA THR A 89 -6.15 9.47 -13.32
C THR A 89 -7.27 8.72 -12.59
N GLY A 90 -6.96 8.18 -11.41
CA GLY A 90 -7.86 7.47 -10.51
C GLY A 90 -7.09 6.93 -9.31
N PRO A 91 -7.76 6.26 -8.36
CA PRO A 91 -7.12 5.75 -7.14
C PRO A 91 -6.06 4.66 -7.41
N THR A 92 -6.14 4.01 -8.58
CA THR A 92 -5.22 2.93 -8.99
C THR A 92 -4.61 3.15 -10.37
N SER A 93 -4.79 4.34 -10.95
CA SER A 93 -4.35 4.64 -12.32
C SER A 93 -3.35 5.78 -12.33
N PHE A 94 -2.17 5.51 -12.88
CA PHE A 94 -1.05 6.43 -12.95
C PHE A 94 -0.47 6.46 -14.36
N THR A 95 -0.32 7.65 -14.92
CA THR A 95 0.36 7.87 -16.19
C THR A 95 1.70 8.58 -15.92
N PRO A 96 2.84 7.93 -16.18
CA PRO A 96 4.15 8.58 -16.07
C PRO A 96 4.25 9.75 -17.07
N THR A 97 4.51 10.95 -16.58
CA THR A 97 4.71 12.16 -17.43
C THR A 97 5.95 12.96 -17.05
N GLY A 98 6.61 12.62 -15.94
CA GLY A 98 7.75 13.35 -15.41
C GLY A 98 8.99 12.49 -15.18
N PRO A 99 10.01 13.06 -14.50
CA PRO A 99 11.25 12.36 -14.18
C PRO A 99 11.05 11.12 -13.30
N VAL A 100 12.03 10.22 -13.41
CA VAL A 100 12.24 9.06 -12.54
C VAL A 100 13.46 9.31 -11.68
N TYR A 101 13.30 9.16 -10.37
CA TYR A 101 14.38 9.22 -9.38
C TYR A 101 14.68 7.82 -8.87
N SER A 102 15.92 7.55 -8.51
CA SER A 102 16.34 6.27 -7.92
C SER A 102 17.03 6.52 -6.59
N GLY A 103 16.80 5.67 -5.60
CA GLY A 103 17.39 5.86 -4.29
C GLY A 103 16.95 4.85 -3.24
N HIS A 104 17.23 5.21 -2.00
CA HIS A 104 16.75 4.53 -0.81
C HIS A 104 15.34 5.03 -0.46
N THR A 105 14.47 4.11 -0.08
CA THR A 105 13.07 4.36 0.21
C THR A 105 12.77 3.89 1.63
N VAL A 106 12.14 4.75 2.40
CA VAL A 106 11.58 4.43 3.72
C VAL A 106 10.12 4.84 3.73
N GLU A 107 9.25 3.95 4.17
CA GLU A 107 7.83 4.19 4.26
C GLU A 107 7.29 3.75 5.61
N TRP A 108 6.40 4.58 6.16
CA TRP A 108 5.65 4.33 7.38
C TRP A 108 4.18 4.43 7.04
N PHE A 109 3.44 3.34 7.20
CA PHE A 109 2.01 3.27 6.93
C PHE A 109 1.23 3.07 8.23
N GLY A 110 0.08 3.73 8.32
CA GLY A 110 -0.84 3.59 9.43
C GLY A 110 -2.27 3.88 8.99
N VAL A 111 -3.19 2.97 9.30
CA VAL A 111 -4.63 3.22 9.18
C VAL A 111 -5.34 2.72 10.43
N GLU A 112 -6.34 3.47 10.86
CA GLU A 112 -7.25 3.10 11.93
C GLU A 112 -8.67 3.37 11.42
N GLU A 113 -9.47 2.32 11.34
CA GLU A 113 -10.88 2.39 10.98
C GLU A 113 -11.70 1.90 12.18
N ASN A 114 -12.45 2.84 12.76
CA ASN A 114 -13.45 2.52 13.76
C ASN A 114 -14.73 2.13 13.03
N ASN A 115 -15.27 0.94 13.32
CA ASN A 115 -16.47 0.43 12.67
C ASN A 115 -17.75 1.25 13.03
N GLN A 116 -17.64 2.22 13.94
CA GLN A 116 -18.75 3.08 14.38
C GLN A 116 -18.63 4.57 14.00
N ASN A 117 -17.69 4.95 13.13
CA ASN A 117 -17.55 6.34 12.67
C ASN A 117 -18.14 6.58 11.28
#